data_AF-A0A930A2U8-F1
#
_entry.id   AF-A0A930A2U8-F1
#
_cell.length_a   1.000
_cell.length_b   1.000
_cell.length_c   1.000
_cell.angle_alpha   90.00
_cell.angle_beta   90.00
_cell.angle_gamma   90.00
#
_symmetry.space_group_name_H-M   'P 1'
#
loop_
_entity.id
_entity.type
_entity.pdbx_description
1 polymer ?
#
loop_
_entity_poly.entity_id
_entity_poly.type
_entity_poly.pdbx_seq_one_letter_code
_entity_poly.pdbx_strand_id
1 'polypeptide(L)'
;MKKICFAFNHLEYSGGVSRVAIGIANHLAENPNVEVTLRPLFKYEKSIVSQLNPRIVVRPLFGFYFRGFAQILEKLPKKFIHNIV
;
A
#
# COMPACT_ATOMS: atom_id res chain seq x y z
N MET A 1 6.36 11.53 17.43
CA MET A 1 6.33 10.34 16.56
C MET A 1 6.07 10.76 15.14
N LYS A 2 6.87 10.28 14.17
CA LYS A 2 6.70 10.58 12.75
C LYS A 2 5.82 9.50 12.10
N LYS A 3 4.87 9.89 11.26
CA LYS A 3 3.97 8.97 10.55
C LYS A 3 4.29 9.02 9.07
N ILE A 4 4.51 7.85 8.47
CA ILE A 4 4.86 7.71 7.06
C ILE A 4 3.84 6.77 6.40
N CYS A 5 3.22 7.24 5.32
CA CYS A 5 2.29 6.45 4.52
C CYS A 5 2.87 6.25 3.12
N PHE A 6 3.05 4.98 2.73
CA PHE A 6 3.41 4.61 1.36
C PHE A 6 2.14 4.22 0.60
N ALA A 7 1.70 5.10 -0.31
CA ALA A 7 0.63 4.79 -1.24
C ALA A 7 1.21 4.33 -2.59
N PHE A 8 0.78 3.17 -3.08
CA PHE A 8 1.28 2.56 -4.32
C PHE A 8 0.26 1.58 -4.88
N ASN A 9 0.43 1.14 -6.13
CA ASN A 9 -0.61 0.40 -6.84
C ASN A 9 -0.88 -1.00 -6.27
N HIS A 10 0.14 -1.84 -6.19
CA HIS A 10 -0.01 -3.25 -5.83
C HIS A 10 0.97 -3.65 -4.72
N LEU A 11 0.48 -4.39 -3.73
CA LEU A 11 1.28 -5.09 -2.73
C LEU A 11 1.16 -6.59 -2.97
N GLU A 12 2.10 -7.13 -3.75
CA GLU A 12 2.12 -8.53 -4.18
C GLU A 12 3.55 -9.08 -4.20
N TYR A 13 3.69 -10.40 -4.14
CA TYR A 13 5.01 -11.03 -3.96
C TYR A 13 5.98 -10.79 -5.12
N SER A 14 5.48 -10.88 -6.35
CA SER A 14 6.30 -10.78 -7.56
C SER A 14 6.65 -9.34 -7.93
N GLY A 15 5.99 -8.34 -7.35
CA GLY A 15 6.13 -6.92 -7.71
C GLY A 15 7.46 -6.32 -7.29
N GLY A 16 8.18 -5.69 -8.24
CA GLY A 16 9.42 -4.97 -7.93
C GLY A 16 9.20 -3.78 -6.98
N VAL A 17 8.16 -2.99 -7.24
CA VAL A 17 7.76 -1.86 -6.36
C VAL A 17 7.38 -2.37 -4.97
N SER A 18 6.64 -3.49 -4.90
CA SER A 18 6.23 -4.10 -3.62
C SER A 18 7.46 -4.49 -2.79
N ARG A 19 8.45 -5.17 -3.39
CA ARG A 19 9.69 -5.56 -2.70
C ARG A 19 10.47 -4.38 -2.17
N VAL A 20 10.61 -3.31 -2.95
CA VAL A 20 11.28 -2.08 -2.51
C VAL A 20 10.51 -1.40 -1.38
N ALA A 21 9.18 -1.27 -1.51
CA ALA A 21 8.34 -0.67 -0.48
C ALA A 21 8.41 -1.44 0.84
N ILE A 22 8.37 -2.79 0.79
CA ILE A 22 8.53 -3.65 1.96
C ILE A 22 9.90 -3.43 2.62
N GLY A 23 10.98 -3.43 1.85
CA GLY A 23 12.34 -3.22 2.38
C GLY A 23 12.48 -1.88 3.09
N ILE A 24 12.05 -0.80 2.44
CA ILE A 24 12.08 0.55 3.03
C ILE A 24 11.21 0.61 4.28
N ALA A 25 9.98 0.09 4.22
CA ALA A 25 9.05 0.12 5.33
C ALA A 25 9.54 -0.67 6.55
N ASN A 26 10.10 -1.86 6.33
CA ASN A 26 10.68 -2.67 7.39
C ASN A 26 11.83 -1.96 8.09
N HIS A 27 12.75 -1.37 7.32
CA HIS A 27 13.87 -0.62 7.89
C HIS A 27 13.40 0.61 8.68
N LEU A 28 12.46 1.40 8.13
CA LEU A 28 11.89 2.55 8.84
C LEU A 28 11.16 2.13 10.13
N ALA A 29 10.45 1.00 10.07
CA ALA A 29 9.73 0.45 11.20
C ALA A 29 10.65 -0.12 12.29
N GLU A 30 11.98 -0.23 12.09
CA GLU A 30 12.91 -0.55 13.19
C GLU A 30 12.98 0.59 14.21
N ASN A 31 12.80 1.85 13.77
CA ASN A 31 12.80 3.00 14.66
C ASN A 31 11.48 3.09 15.47
N PRO A 32 11.51 3.07 16.81
CA PRO A 32 10.30 3.15 17.64
C PRO A 32 9.54 4.47 17.51
N ASN A 33 10.18 5.53 17.05
CA ASN A 33 9.56 6.84 16.87
C ASN A 33 8.91 7.03 15.49
N VAL A 34 8.89 5.99 14.65
CA VAL A 34 8.32 6.01 13.30
C VAL A 34 7.21 4.97 13.18
N GLU A 35 6.03 5.43 12.77
CA GLU A 35 4.91 4.59 12.39
C GLU A 35 4.84 4.53 10.86
N VAL A 36 4.79 3.32 10.31
CA VAL A 36 4.72 3.09 8.86
C VAL A 36 3.40 2.44 8.50
N THR A 37 2.72 3.01 7.50
CA THR A 37 1.52 2.43 6.88
C THR A 37 1.79 2.15 5.41
N LEU A 38 1.49 0.94 4.96
CA LEU A 38 1.42 0.59 3.54
C LEU A 38 -0.03 0.68 3.07
N ARG A 39 -0.30 1.51 2.07
CA ARG A 39 -1.63 1.74 1.49
C ARG A 39 -1.65 1.30 0.02
N PRO A 40 -1.75 -0.01 -0.26
CA PRO A 40 -1.94 -0.49 -1.63
C PRO A 40 -3.29 -0.03 -2.15
N LEU A 41 -3.29 0.66 -3.28
CA LEU A 41 -4.50 1.22 -3.88
C LEU A 41 -5.35 0.11 -4.48
N PHE A 42 -4.74 -0.75 -5.30
CA PHE A 42 -5.44 -1.77 -6.07
C PHE A 42 -5.33 -3.14 -5.40
N LYS A 43 -4.30 -3.92 -5.72
CA LYS A 43 -4.19 -5.33 -5.31
C LYS A 43 -3.40 -5.48 -4.01
N TYR A 44 -3.87 -6.36 -3.14
CA TYR A 44 -3.16 -6.74 -1.91
C TYR A 44 -3.19 -8.25 -1.67
N GLU A 45 -2.03 -8.87 -1.60
CA GLU A 45 -1.85 -10.27 -1.24
C GLU A 45 -1.52 -10.42 0.25
N LYS A 46 -2.43 -11.02 1.02
CA LYS A 46 -2.27 -11.20 2.48
C LYS A 46 -1.03 -12.01 2.88
N SER A 47 -0.52 -12.87 1.99
CA SER A 47 0.71 -13.63 2.23
C SER A 47 1.92 -12.73 2.53
N ILE A 48 1.90 -11.49 2.04
CA ILE A 48 2.98 -10.50 2.25
C ILE A 48 3.10 -10.07 3.71
N VAL A 49 2.05 -10.18 4.52
CA VAL A 49 2.09 -9.80 5.95
C VAL A 49 3.21 -10.55 6.68
N SER A 50 3.48 -11.79 6.29
CA SER A 50 4.57 -12.60 6.87
C SER A 50 5.98 -11.99 6.69
N GLN A 51 6.14 -11.05 5.75
CA GLN A 51 7.40 -10.39 5.42
C GLN A 51 7.53 -9.00 6.04
N LEU A 52 6.49 -8.52 6.72
CA LEU A 52 6.45 -7.19 7.31
C LEU A 52 6.86 -7.21 8.77
N ASN A 53 7.53 -6.15 9.20
CA ASN A 53 7.70 -5.84 10.61
C ASN A 53 6.30 -5.76 11.28
N PRO A 54 6.08 -6.39 12.45
CA PRO A 54 4.77 -6.41 13.11
C PRO A 54 4.19 -5.03 13.44
N ARG A 55 5.01 -3.98 13.48
CA ARG A 55 4.57 -2.59 13.71
C ARG A 55 4.04 -1.90 12.44
N ILE A 56 4.22 -2.49 11.27
CA ILE A 56 3.70 -1.95 10.01
C ILE A 56 2.22 -2.26 9.90
N VAL A 57 1.43 -1.25 9.59
CA VAL A 57 0.00 -1.39 9.31
C VAL A 57 -0.22 -1.42 7.81
N VAL A 58 -0.97 -2.40 7.30
CA VAL A 58 -1.40 -2.42 5.91
C VAL A 58 -2.86 -2.00 5.83
N ARG A 59 -3.17 -0.95 5.07
CA ARG A 59 -4.52 -0.44 4.83
C ARG A 59 -4.83 -0.46 3.34
N PRO A 60 -5.25 -1.61 2.78
CA PRO A 60 -5.62 -1.67 1.37
C PRO A 60 -6.83 -0.76 1.10
N LEU A 61 -6.84 -0.12 -0.06
CA LEU A 61 -7.95 0.74 -0.44
C LEU A 61 -9.07 -0.02 -1.14
N PHE A 62 -8.81 -0.55 -2.34
CA PHE A 62 -9.74 -1.45 -3.03
C PHE A 62 -9.47 -2.90 -2.63
N GLY A 63 -8.19 -3.29 -2.51
CA GLY A 63 -7.77 -4.65 -2.16
C GLY A 63 -7.85 -5.67 -3.30
N PHE A 64 -8.44 -5.31 -4.44
CA PHE A 64 -8.50 -6.11 -5.65
C PHE A 64 -8.16 -5.30 -6.91
N TYR A 65 -7.87 -6.01 -7.99
CA TYR A 65 -7.63 -5.42 -9.30
C TYR A 65 -8.09 -6.39 -10.40
N PHE A 66 -8.68 -5.83 -11.45
CA PHE A 66 -8.91 -6.53 -12.72
C PHE A 66 -8.49 -5.62 -13.87
N ARG A 67 -8.20 -6.21 -15.03
CA ARG A 67 -7.79 -5.46 -16.22
C ARG A 67 -8.90 -4.48 -16.62
N GLY A 68 -8.55 -3.20 -16.71
CA GLY A 68 -9.50 -2.12 -17.02
C GLY A 68 -10.08 -1.41 -15.79
N PHE A 69 -9.81 -1.88 -14.57
CA PHE A 69 -10.32 -1.23 -13.35
C PHE A 69 -9.85 0.24 -13.23
N ALA A 70 -8.58 0.52 -13.56
CA ALA A 70 -8.05 1.89 -13.58
C ALA A 70 -8.83 2.82 -14.54
N GLN A 71 -9.22 2.31 -15.72
CA GLN A 71 -9.99 3.07 -16.71
C GLN A 71 -11.41 3.39 -16.21
N ILE A 72 -11.97 2.55 -15.33
CA ILE A 72 -13.25 2.84 -14.66
C ILE A 72 -13.05 3.97 -13.65
N LEU A 73 -11.99 3.92 -12.85
CA LEU A 73 -11.70 4.97 -11.87
C LEU A 73 -11.42 6.33 -12.51
N GLU A 74 -10.77 6.37 -13.67
CA GLU A 74 -10.50 7.61 -14.41
C GLU A 74 -11.78 8.32 -14.88
N LYS A 75 -12.86 7.57 -15.08
CA LYS A 75 -14.17 8.13 -15.45
C LYS A 75 -14.95 8.68 -14.25
N LEU A 76 -14.55 8.35 -13.02
CA LEU A 76 -15.18 8.87 -11.82
C LEU A 76 -14.74 10.34 -11.58
N PRO A 77 -15.64 11.20 -11.09
CA PRO A 77 -15.26 12.58 -10.77
C PRO A 77 -14.11 12.59 -9.76
N LYS A 78 -13.06 13.37 -10.06
CA LYS A 78 -11.80 13.38 -9.29
C LYS A 78 -12.00 13.63 -7.78
N LYS A 79 -13.05 14.36 -7.41
CA LYS A 79 -13.41 14.60 -6.00
C LYS A 79 -13.67 13.31 -5.23
N PHE A 80 -14.28 12.31 -5.86
CA PHE A 80 -14.51 11.02 -5.22
C PHE A 80 -13.21 10.24 -5.04
N ILE A 81 -12.38 10.16 -6.08
CA ILE A 81 -11.08 9.48 -6.01
C ILE A 81 -10.18 10.11 -4.96
N HIS A 82 -10.10 11.44 -4.90
CA HIS A 82 -9.26 12.15 -3.94
C HIS A 82 -9.67 11.89 -2.48
N ASN A 83 -10.97 11.78 -2.19
CA ASN A 83 -11.44 11.52 -0.84
C ASN A 83 -11.24 10.06 -0.40
N ILE A 84 -10.98 9.15 -1.34
CA ILE A 84 -10.82 7.72 -1.11
C ILE A 84 -9.34 7.38 -0.84
N VAL A 85 -8.38 8.05 -1.51
CA VAL A 85 -6.92 7.84 -1.40
C VAL A 85 -6.33 8.52 -0.15
#